data_AF-A0A8B2NPW2-F1
#
_entry.id   AF-A0A8B2NPW2-F1
#
_cell.length_a   1.000
_cell.length_b   1.000
_cell.length_c   1.000
_cell.angle_alpha   90.00
_cell.angle_beta   90.00
_cell.angle_gamma   90.00
#
_symmetry.space_group_name_H-M   'P 1'
#
loop_
_entity.id
_entity.type
_entity.pdbx_description
1 polymer ?
#
loop_
_entity_poly.entity_id
_entity_poly.type
_entity_poly.pdbx_seq_one_letter_code
_entity_poly.pdbx_strand_id
1 'polypeptide(L)'
;MAKSGDIFAPVALPFEAWVNDSFMWLSLHWRPFFQLVREPLAAGIEFVSAALVGLPAPLVLAALFLGAWQLNGVTSAVFLTTLAFLVGVIGIWTEMMETLALIGVAVLLCLAVGLPVGLAAARSERLDNAIRPVLDLMQTLPAFVYLVPIVLLVGVGDLPGVLVTFVFAVPLSSASPASEFAAFRRRWSRPRPRSARRGVRSSSRSSSRTRCRPWSPASIRPS
;
A
#
# COMPACT_ATOMS: atom_id res chain seq x y z
N MET A 1 -3.28 16.54 -33.62
CA MET A 1 -2.24 17.05 -34.54
C MET A 1 -1.80 15.87 -35.41
N ALA A 2 -2.45 15.65 -36.55
CA ALA A 2 -2.23 14.46 -37.38
C ALA A 2 -0.87 14.55 -38.08
N LYS A 3 -0.02 13.52 -37.91
CA LYS A 3 1.29 13.43 -38.55
C LYS A 3 1.07 13.14 -40.03
N SER A 4 1.40 14.11 -40.87
CA SER A 4 1.27 14.02 -42.33
C SER A 4 2.31 13.02 -42.88
N GLY A 5 1.97 11.73 -42.87
CA GLY A 5 2.84 10.65 -43.34
C GLY A 5 2.39 9.24 -42.95
N ASP A 6 1.38 9.10 -42.09
CA ASP A 6 0.95 7.79 -41.60
C ASP A 6 -0.01 7.10 -42.60
N ILE A 7 0.47 6.01 -43.23
CA ILE A 7 -0.30 5.16 -44.17
C ILE A 7 -1.57 4.52 -43.56
N PHE A 8 -1.69 4.55 -42.22
CA PHE A 8 -2.84 4.03 -41.48
C PHE A 8 -3.88 5.10 -41.13
N ALA A 9 -3.65 6.38 -41.46
CA ALA A 9 -4.60 7.46 -41.21
C ALA A 9 -6.04 7.21 -41.75
N PRO A 10 -6.27 6.56 -42.91
CA PRO A 10 -7.63 6.27 -43.39
C PRO A 10 -8.29 5.05 -42.72
N VAL A 11 -7.55 4.23 -41.96
CA VAL A 11 -8.04 3.03 -41.24
C VAL A 11 -7.82 3.16 -39.72
N ALA A 12 -7.52 4.39 -39.25
CA ALA A 12 -7.40 4.65 -37.83
C ALA A 12 -8.80 4.65 -37.21
N LEU A 13 -9.09 3.66 -36.36
CA LEU A 13 -10.30 3.68 -35.55
C LEU A 13 -10.31 4.94 -34.68
N PRO A 14 -11.41 5.71 -34.62
CA PRO A 14 -11.51 6.93 -33.83
C PRO A 14 -11.68 6.63 -32.34
N PHE A 15 -10.84 5.75 -31.81
CA PHE A 15 -10.86 5.28 -30.42
C PHE A 15 -10.70 6.45 -29.44
N GLU A 16 -9.85 7.43 -29.76
CA GLU A 16 -9.67 8.63 -28.94
C GLU A 16 -10.97 9.44 -28.82
N ALA A 17 -11.69 9.65 -29.92
CA ALA A 17 -12.95 10.38 -29.93
C ALA A 17 -14.00 9.64 -29.10
N TRP A 18 -14.13 8.32 -29.27
CA TRP A 18 -15.07 7.52 -28.49
C TRP A 18 -14.77 7.52 -27.00
N VAL A 19 -13.49 7.43 -26.62
CA VAL A 19 -13.06 7.50 -25.22
C VAL A 19 -13.36 8.88 -24.64
N ASN A 20 -13.04 9.96 -25.37
CA ASN A 20 -13.27 11.32 -24.91
C ASN A 20 -14.77 11.63 -24.77
N ASP A 21 -15.59 11.26 -25.75
CA ASP A 21 -17.04 11.47 -25.71
C ASP A 21 -17.69 10.67 -24.57
N SER A 22 -17.26 9.41 -24.37
CA SER A 22 -17.72 8.57 -23.27
C SER A 22 -17.33 9.16 -21.90
N PHE A 23 -16.09 9.65 -21.79
CA PHE A 23 -15.60 10.28 -20.56
C PHE A 23 -16.35 11.58 -20.26
N MET A 24 -16.59 12.40 -21.26
CA MET A 24 -17.35 13.65 -21.12
C MET A 24 -18.79 13.36 -20.71
N TRP A 25 -19.46 12.39 -21.36
CA TRP A 25 -20.80 11.96 -20.97
C TRP A 25 -20.85 11.44 -19.53
N LEU A 26 -19.90 10.56 -19.16
CA LEU A 26 -19.80 10.02 -17.79
C LEU A 26 -19.59 11.15 -16.78
N SER A 27 -18.66 12.06 -17.05
CA SER A 27 -18.33 13.15 -16.13
C SER A 27 -19.48 14.14 -15.92
N LEU A 28 -20.32 14.38 -16.93
CA LEU A 28 -21.47 15.28 -16.81
C LEU A 28 -22.66 14.61 -16.12
N HIS A 29 -22.95 13.35 -16.47
CA HIS A 29 -24.15 12.66 -15.98
C HIS A 29 -23.95 12.02 -14.60
N TRP A 30 -22.76 11.47 -14.32
CA TRP A 30 -22.47 10.78 -13.06
C TRP A 30 -21.79 11.65 -12.01
N ARG A 31 -21.41 12.90 -12.36
CA ARG A 31 -20.89 13.87 -11.38
C ARG A 31 -21.72 13.97 -10.11
N PRO A 32 -23.04 14.16 -10.14
CA PRO A 32 -23.82 14.30 -8.91
C PRO A 32 -23.74 13.05 -8.02
N PHE A 33 -23.68 11.85 -8.61
CA PHE A 33 -23.46 10.62 -7.87
C PHE A 33 -22.07 10.59 -7.20
N PHE A 34 -21.01 10.92 -7.95
CA PHE A 34 -19.66 10.96 -7.39
C PHE A 34 -19.49 12.03 -6.31
N GLN A 35 -20.14 13.19 -6.46
CA GLN A 35 -20.14 14.23 -5.43
C GLN A 35 -20.90 13.76 -4.17
N LEU A 36 -22.04 13.08 -4.32
CA LEU A 36 -22.79 12.53 -3.19
C LEU A 36 -21.98 11.51 -2.38
N VAL A 37 -21.16 10.68 -3.05
CA VAL A 37 -20.23 9.76 -2.37
C VAL A 37 -19.02 10.49 -1.79
N ARG A 38 -18.54 11.55 -2.45
CA ARG A 38 -17.39 12.36 -2.02
C ARG A 38 -17.66 13.09 -0.71
N GLU A 39 -18.79 13.77 -0.59
CA GLU A 39 -19.11 14.65 0.55
C GLU A 39 -18.83 13.98 1.91
N PRO A 40 -19.36 12.78 2.23
CA PRO A 40 -19.09 12.14 3.52
C PRO A 40 -17.63 11.73 3.71
N LEU A 41 -16.93 11.34 2.63
CA LEU A 41 -15.51 11.00 2.69
C LEU A 41 -14.66 12.25 2.94
N ALA A 42 -14.95 13.35 2.24
CA ALA A 42 -14.27 14.63 2.41
C ALA A 42 -14.52 15.20 3.81
N ALA A 43 -15.75 15.16 4.29
CA ALA A 43 -16.09 15.56 5.65
C ALA A 43 -15.37 14.70 6.70
N GLY A 44 -15.22 13.41 6.47
CA GLY A 44 -14.45 12.51 7.35
C GLY A 44 -12.95 12.87 7.39
N ILE A 45 -12.37 13.20 6.24
CA ILE A 45 -10.98 13.67 6.15
C ILE A 45 -10.81 14.99 6.90
N GLU A 46 -11.68 15.97 6.62
CA GLU A 46 -11.64 17.29 7.24
C GLU A 46 -11.83 17.19 8.76
N PHE A 47 -12.74 16.32 9.22
CA PHE A 47 -12.96 16.07 10.64
C PHE A 47 -11.69 15.54 11.33
N VAL A 48 -11.02 14.54 10.76
CA VAL A 48 -9.79 13.99 11.35
C VAL A 48 -8.65 14.99 11.28
N SER A 49 -8.52 15.71 10.16
CA SER A 49 -7.51 16.76 9.99
C SER A 49 -7.69 17.87 11.03
N ALA A 50 -8.90 18.41 11.15
CA ALA A 50 -9.25 19.43 12.13
C ALA A 50 -9.03 18.95 13.57
N ALA A 51 -9.34 17.68 13.86
CA ALA A 51 -9.06 17.08 15.17
C ALA A 51 -7.55 17.00 15.46
N LEU A 52 -6.72 16.59 14.50
CA LEU A 52 -5.27 16.50 14.67
C LEU A 52 -4.61 17.88 14.81
N VAL A 53 -4.99 18.82 13.94
CA VAL A 53 -4.43 20.18 13.93
C VAL A 53 -4.89 20.99 15.14
N GLY A 54 -6.12 20.75 15.62
CA GLY A 54 -6.67 21.41 16.80
C GLY A 54 -6.01 20.97 18.12
N LEU A 55 -5.29 19.84 18.13
CA LEU A 55 -4.59 19.36 19.33
C LEU A 55 -3.29 20.15 19.57
N PRO A 56 -2.99 20.54 20.82
CA PRO A 56 -1.74 21.22 21.13
C PRO A 56 -0.55 20.30 20.84
N ALA A 57 0.48 20.85 20.19
CA ALA A 57 1.65 20.08 19.72
C ALA A 57 2.32 19.18 20.78
N PRO A 58 2.47 19.59 22.06
CA PRO A 58 3.04 18.72 23.09
C PRO A 58 2.23 17.42 23.31
N LEU A 59 0.91 17.48 23.17
CA LEU A 59 0.03 16.33 23.36
C LEU A 59 0.16 15.34 22.21
N VAL A 60 0.28 15.84 20.98
CA VAL A 60 0.54 15.00 19.80
C VAL A 60 1.91 14.33 19.90
N LEU A 61 2.96 15.07 20.31
CA LEU A 61 4.30 14.49 20.52
C LEU A 61 4.28 13.42 21.60
N ALA A 62 3.58 13.65 22.72
CA ALA A 62 3.41 12.64 23.75
C ALA A 62 2.70 11.39 23.23
N ALA A 63 1.65 11.55 22.43
CA ALA A 63 0.92 10.44 21.81
C ALA A 63 1.82 9.64 20.84
N LEU A 64 2.59 10.32 19.99
CA LEU A 64 3.54 9.69 19.07
C LEU A 64 4.64 8.93 19.83
N PHE A 65 5.16 9.50 20.92
CA PHE A 65 6.14 8.84 21.77
C PHE A 65 5.58 7.56 22.39
N LEU A 66 4.42 7.65 23.03
CA LEU A 66 3.78 6.50 23.68
C LEU A 66 3.42 5.40 22.68
N GLY A 67 2.89 5.77 21.51
CA GLY A 67 2.56 4.83 20.45
C GLY A 67 3.80 4.10 19.92
N ALA A 68 4.86 4.84 19.59
CA ALA A 68 6.10 4.23 19.11
C ALA A 68 6.81 3.40 20.19
N TRP A 69 6.73 3.81 21.45
CA TRP A 69 7.31 3.08 22.57
C TRP A 69 6.65 1.72 22.75
N GLN A 70 5.32 1.66 22.66
CA GLN A 70 4.56 0.43 22.84
C GLN A 70 4.77 -0.57 21.69
N LEU A 71 5.00 -0.08 20.47
CA LEU A 71 5.14 -0.93 19.28
C LEU A 71 6.57 -1.42 19.04
N ASN A 72 7.57 -0.53 19.17
CA ASN A 72 8.95 -0.78 18.74
C ASN A 72 10.01 -0.47 19.83
N GLY A 73 9.59 -0.13 21.05
CA GLY A 73 10.49 0.19 22.16
C GLY A 73 11.00 1.64 22.17
N VAL A 74 11.75 1.99 23.22
CA VAL A 74 12.10 3.39 23.56
C VAL A 74 12.96 4.05 22.48
N THR A 75 13.88 3.30 21.86
CA THR A 75 14.78 3.86 20.83
C THR A 75 14.01 4.39 19.62
N SER A 76 13.03 3.63 19.13
CA SER A 76 12.17 4.08 18.03
C SER A 76 11.29 5.26 18.45
N ALA A 77 10.83 5.28 19.71
CA ALA A 77 10.00 6.34 20.22
C ALA A 77 10.72 7.69 20.25
N VAL A 78 11.92 7.72 20.84
CA VAL A 78 12.76 8.92 20.90
C VAL A 78 13.10 9.41 19.50
N PHE A 79 13.45 8.51 18.58
CA PHE A 79 13.78 8.88 17.21
C PHE A 79 12.60 9.55 16.50
N LEU A 80 11.41 8.92 16.53
CA LEU A 80 10.21 9.47 15.90
C LEU A 80 9.82 10.83 16.48
N THR A 81 9.80 10.97 17.80
CA THR A 81 9.42 12.25 18.42
C THR A 81 10.44 13.35 18.20
N THR A 82 11.74 13.02 18.20
CA THR A 82 12.78 14.00 17.90
C THR A 82 12.66 14.51 16.46
N LEU A 83 12.39 13.64 15.49
CA LEU A 83 12.13 14.07 14.11
C LEU A 83 10.85 14.90 14.00
N ALA A 84 9.74 14.45 14.60
CA ALA A 84 8.48 15.21 14.58
C ALA A 84 8.63 16.59 15.22
N PHE A 85 9.39 16.68 16.32
CA PHE A 85 9.72 17.96 16.96
C PHE A 85 10.54 18.85 16.04
N LEU A 86 11.55 18.31 15.35
CA LEU A 86 12.36 19.06 14.39
C LEU A 86 11.50 19.63 13.26
N VAL A 87 10.56 18.86 12.72
CA VAL A 87 9.60 19.32 11.71
C VAL A 87 8.73 20.47 12.26
N GLY A 88 8.31 20.38 13.51
CA GLY A 88 7.62 21.47 14.20
C GLY A 88 8.46 22.75 14.31
N VAL A 89 9.76 22.63 14.59
CA VAL A 89 10.69 23.77 14.65
C VAL A 89 10.90 24.42 13.28
N ILE A 90 10.80 23.65 12.19
CA ILE A 90 10.88 24.17 10.81
C ILE A 90 9.64 25.01 10.43
N GLY A 91 8.53 24.87 11.18
CA GLY A 91 7.31 25.65 10.98
C GLY A 91 6.28 25.01 10.05
N ILE A 92 6.50 23.77 9.60
CA ILE A 92 5.57 23.00 8.74
C ILE A 92 4.76 21.96 9.54
N TRP A 93 4.38 22.34 10.78
CA TRP A 93 3.69 21.44 11.70
C TRP A 93 2.28 21.11 11.19
N THR A 94 1.55 22.10 10.70
CA THR A 94 0.17 21.95 10.24
C THR A 94 0.10 21.02 9.04
N GLU A 95 0.98 21.21 8.05
CA GLU A 95 1.08 20.38 6.85
C GLU A 95 1.48 18.94 7.19
N MET A 96 2.35 18.74 8.20
CA MET A 96 2.68 17.41 8.71
C MET A 96 1.45 16.73 9.35
N MET A 97 0.63 17.47 10.10
CA MET A 97 -0.59 16.92 10.70
C MET A 97 -1.65 16.59 9.66
N GLU A 98 -1.81 17.43 8.64
CA GLU A 98 -2.71 17.18 7.51
C GLU A 98 -2.31 15.90 6.76
N THR A 99 -1.03 15.73 6.44
CA THR A 99 -0.55 14.51 5.77
C THR A 99 -0.74 13.25 6.63
N LEU A 100 -0.50 13.34 7.94
CA LEU A 100 -0.79 12.25 8.88
C LEU A 100 -2.28 11.92 8.94
N ALA A 101 -3.16 12.93 8.95
CA ALA A 101 -4.60 12.74 8.92
C ALA A 101 -5.04 12.04 7.64
N LEU A 102 -4.54 12.48 6.47
CA LEU A 102 -4.86 11.89 5.18
C LEU A 102 -4.45 10.42 5.09
N ILE A 103 -3.22 10.10 5.49
CA ILE A 103 -2.73 8.71 5.51
C ILE A 103 -3.51 7.89 6.54
N GLY A 104 -3.79 8.45 7.73
CA GLY A 104 -4.57 7.79 8.77
C GLY A 104 -5.97 7.41 8.28
N VAL A 105 -6.69 8.34 7.65
CA VAL A 105 -8.01 8.09 7.06
C VAL A 105 -7.93 7.08 5.92
N ALA A 106 -6.92 7.17 5.04
CA ALA A 106 -6.71 6.19 3.97
C ALA A 106 -6.56 4.76 4.51
N VAL A 107 -5.76 4.59 5.57
CA VAL A 107 -5.57 3.29 6.23
C VAL A 107 -6.86 2.81 6.90
N LEU A 108 -7.59 3.68 7.60
CA LEU A 108 -8.86 3.32 8.22
C LEU A 108 -9.89 2.88 7.18
N LEU A 109 -10.00 3.59 6.06
CA LEU A 109 -10.88 3.20 4.94
C LEU A 109 -10.44 1.88 4.30
N CYS A 110 -9.13 1.67 4.13
CA CYS A 110 -8.58 0.41 3.64
C CYS A 110 -8.90 -0.76 4.57
N LEU A 111 -8.81 -0.57 5.89
CA LEU A 111 -9.18 -1.61 6.85
C LEU A 111 -10.69 -1.84 6.90
N ALA A 112 -11.49 -0.78 6.79
CA ALA A 112 -12.95 -0.87 6.85
C ALA A 112 -13.54 -1.55 5.60
N VAL A 113 -12.99 -1.29 4.42
CA VAL A 113 -13.55 -1.77 3.13
C VAL A 113 -12.66 -2.84 2.47
N GLY A 114 -11.33 -2.62 2.45
CA GLY A 114 -10.39 -3.55 1.83
C GLY A 114 -10.33 -4.90 2.55
N LEU A 115 -10.36 -4.90 3.89
CA LEU A 115 -10.33 -6.13 4.68
C LEU A 115 -11.57 -7.04 4.47
N PRO A 116 -12.83 -6.57 4.54
CA PRO A 116 -13.98 -7.42 4.27
C PRO A 116 -14.03 -7.89 2.81
N VAL A 117 -13.65 -7.03 1.85
CA VAL A 117 -13.58 -7.42 0.43
C VAL A 117 -12.50 -8.49 0.21
N GLY A 118 -11.33 -8.32 0.80
CA GLY A 118 -10.24 -9.28 0.75
C GLY A 118 -10.60 -10.61 1.39
N LEU A 119 -11.28 -10.59 2.53
CA LEU A 119 -11.76 -11.80 3.20
C LEU A 119 -12.87 -12.51 2.41
N ALA A 120 -13.77 -11.75 1.77
CA ALA A 120 -14.81 -12.31 0.91
C ALA A 120 -14.20 -12.99 -0.33
N ALA A 121 -13.21 -12.36 -0.97
CA ALA A 121 -12.47 -12.92 -2.10
C ALA A 121 -11.75 -14.22 -1.71
N ALA A 122 -11.12 -14.26 -0.53
CA ALA A 122 -10.44 -15.45 -0.02
C ALA A 122 -11.38 -16.66 0.22
N ARG A 123 -12.69 -16.43 0.30
CA ARG A 123 -13.67 -17.48 0.58
C ARG A 123 -14.29 -18.10 -0.68
N SER A 124 -14.08 -17.51 -1.86
CA SER A 124 -14.70 -17.99 -3.11
C SER A 124 -13.74 -17.91 -4.30
N GLU A 125 -13.43 -19.06 -4.91
CA GLU A 125 -12.59 -19.15 -6.11
C GLU A 125 -13.17 -18.38 -7.30
N ARG A 126 -14.51 -18.25 -7.39
CA ARG A 126 -15.16 -17.47 -8.46
C ARG A 126 -14.93 -15.98 -8.28
N LEU A 127 -15.04 -15.50 -7.03
CA LEU A 127 -14.84 -14.10 -6.71
C LEU A 127 -13.37 -13.72 -6.84
N ASP A 128 -12.47 -14.60 -6.41
CA ASP A 128 -11.04 -14.46 -6.57
C ASP A 128 -10.63 -14.37 -8.06
N ASN A 129 -11.12 -15.28 -8.90
CA ASN A 129 -10.85 -15.23 -10.35
C ASN A 129 -11.43 -13.99 -11.04
N ALA A 130 -12.53 -13.41 -10.54
CA ALA A 130 -13.11 -12.19 -11.09
C ALA A 130 -12.34 -10.92 -10.66
N ILE A 131 -11.78 -10.91 -9.45
CA ILE A 131 -11.08 -9.74 -8.89
C ILE A 131 -9.60 -9.70 -9.33
N ARG A 132 -8.96 -10.86 -9.55
CA ARG A 132 -7.56 -10.97 -9.98
C ARG A 132 -7.16 -10.06 -11.16
N PRO A 133 -7.93 -9.98 -12.27
CA PRO A 133 -7.58 -9.08 -13.38
C PRO A 133 -7.56 -7.61 -12.98
N VAL A 134 -8.45 -7.19 -12.07
CA VAL A 134 -8.48 -5.82 -11.56
C VAL A 134 -7.25 -5.57 -10.69
N LEU A 135 -6.89 -6.51 -9.83
CA LEU A 135 -5.69 -6.40 -9.00
C LEU A 135 -4.41 -6.30 -9.85
N ASP A 136 -4.32 -7.10 -10.92
CA ASP A 136 -3.20 -7.05 -11.86
C ASP A 136 -3.15 -5.70 -12.61
N LEU A 137 -4.31 -5.12 -12.96
CA LEU A 137 -4.38 -3.79 -13.57
C LEU A 137 -3.94 -2.68 -12.59
N MET A 138 -4.37 -2.78 -11.33
CA MET A 138 -4.05 -1.78 -10.29
C MET A 138 -2.54 -1.75 -9.99
N GLN A 139 -1.85 -2.88 -10.18
CA GLN A 139 -0.41 -3.00 -9.93
C GLN A 139 0.47 -2.67 -11.14
N THR A 140 -0.07 -2.69 -12.36
CA THR A 140 0.72 -2.53 -13.60
C THR A 140 0.62 -1.13 -14.20
N LEU A 141 -0.48 -0.41 -13.97
CA LEU A 141 -0.63 0.96 -14.45
C LEU A 141 -0.02 1.96 -13.44
N PRO A 142 0.79 2.93 -13.91
CA PRO A 142 1.38 3.92 -13.03
C PRO A 142 0.29 4.82 -12.41
N ALA A 143 0.54 5.30 -11.18
CA ALA A 143 -0.42 6.07 -10.39
C ALA A 143 -1.01 7.29 -11.12
N PHE A 144 -0.19 7.96 -11.95
CA PHE A 144 -0.61 9.12 -12.72
C PHE A 144 -1.82 8.85 -13.64
N VAL A 145 -1.88 7.66 -14.24
CA VAL A 145 -2.98 7.28 -15.15
C VAL A 145 -4.31 7.19 -14.41
N TYR A 146 -4.30 6.76 -13.15
CA TYR A 146 -5.49 6.70 -12.31
C TYR A 146 -5.88 8.07 -11.75
N LEU A 147 -4.92 8.95 -11.49
CA LEU A 147 -5.18 10.25 -10.88
C LEU A 147 -6.01 11.17 -11.80
N VAL A 148 -5.74 11.16 -13.11
CA VAL A 148 -6.45 12.01 -14.09
C VAL A 148 -7.98 11.81 -14.05
N PRO A 149 -8.52 10.60 -14.26
CA PRO A 149 -9.96 10.40 -14.23
C PRO A 149 -10.57 10.64 -12.84
N ILE A 150 -9.85 10.30 -11.75
CA ILE A 150 -10.34 10.52 -10.39
C ILE A 150 -10.52 12.01 -10.11
N VAL A 151 -9.52 12.85 -10.42
CA VAL A 151 -9.60 14.29 -10.19
C VAL A 151 -10.69 14.94 -11.06
N LEU A 152 -10.89 14.46 -12.28
CA LEU A 152 -11.94 14.97 -13.16
C LEU A 152 -13.36 14.63 -12.66
N LEU A 153 -13.57 13.42 -12.12
CA LEU A 153 -14.88 12.98 -11.61
C LEU A 153 -15.19 13.52 -10.21
N VAL A 154 -14.21 13.42 -9.30
CA VAL A 154 -14.35 13.76 -7.88
C VAL A 154 -14.06 15.25 -7.64
N GLY A 155 -13.21 15.87 -8.46
CA GLY A 155 -12.75 17.25 -8.29
C GLY A 155 -11.38 17.34 -7.62
N VAL A 156 -10.90 18.57 -7.49
CA VAL A 156 -9.63 18.89 -6.82
C VAL A 156 -9.83 18.91 -5.30
N GLY A 157 -8.84 18.40 -4.56
CA GLY A 157 -8.81 18.37 -3.10
C GLY A 157 -7.90 17.24 -2.60
N ASP A 158 -8.04 16.88 -1.32
CA ASP A 158 -7.20 15.85 -0.70
C ASP A 158 -7.75 14.42 -0.89
N LEU A 159 -9.05 14.31 -1.18
CA LEU A 159 -9.73 13.04 -1.40
C LEU A 159 -9.13 12.21 -2.56
N PRO A 160 -8.78 12.78 -3.74
CA PRO A 160 -8.09 12.04 -4.79
C PRO A 160 -6.81 11.34 -4.32
N GLY A 161 -6.00 12.00 -3.48
CA GLY A 161 -4.78 11.40 -2.92
C GLY A 161 -5.07 10.20 -2.02
N VAL A 162 -6.11 10.32 -1.19
CA VAL A 162 -6.60 9.23 -0.34
C VAL A 162 -7.14 8.07 -1.18
N LEU A 163 -7.93 8.35 -2.24
CA LEU A 163 -8.49 7.33 -3.13
C LEU A 163 -7.40 6.59 -3.91
N VAL A 164 -6.38 7.29 -4.41
CA VAL A 164 -5.24 6.66 -5.08
C VAL A 164 -4.49 5.75 -4.10
N THR A 165 -4.21 6.23 -2.90
CA THR A 165 -3.55 5.43 -1.85
C THR A 165 -4.37 4.20 -1.47
N PHE A 166 -5.69 4.35 -1.35
CA PHE A 166 -6.61 3.25 -1.09
C PHE A 166 -6.56 2.21 -2.21
N VAL A 167 -6.65 2.64 -3.47
CA VAL A 167 -6.54 1.77 -4.65
C VAL A 167 -5.23 0.97 -4.64
N PHE A 168 -4.12 1.60 -4.26
CA PHE A 168 -2.83 0.91 -4.13
C PHE A 168 -2.75 -0.03 -2.92
N ALA A 169 -3.45 0.27 -1.84
CA ALA A 169 -3.43 -0.53 -0.62
C ALA A 169 -4.35 -1.76 -0.67
N VAL A 170 -5.45 -1.71 -1.43
CA VAL A 170 -6.43 -2.80 -1.54
C VAL A 170 -5.80 -4.13 -1.99
N PRO A 171 -4.96 -4.20 -3.06
CA PRO A 171 -4.34 -5.45 -3.49
C PRO A 171 -3.48 -6.11 -2.41
N LEU A 172 -2.78 -5.30 -1.60
CA LEU A 172 -1.97 -5.80 -0.49
C LEU A 172 -2.85 -6.46 0.58
N SER A 173 -4.02 -5.88 0.87
CA SER A 173 -4.95 -6.41 1.88
C SER A 173 -5.66 -7.70 1.45
N SER A 174 -5.99 -7.86 0.16
CA SER A 174 -6.71 -9.04 -0.34
C SER A 174 -5.80 -10.25 -0.60
N ALA A 175 -4.51 -10.03 -0.89
CA ALA A 175 -3.57 -11.11 -1.20
C ALA A 175 -3.03 -11.86 0.05
N SER A 176 -3.06 -11.21 1.22
CA SER A 176 -2.37 -11.66 2.44
C SER A 176 -3.10 -12.62 3.43
N PRO A 177 -4.41 -12.95 3.40
CA PRO A 177 -5.00 -13.59 4.58
C PRO A 177 -4.68 -15.07 4.83
N ALA A 178 -4.49 -15.91 3.80
CA ALA A 178 -4.56 -17.37 4.01
C ALA A 178 -3.20 -18.06 4.15
N SER A 179 -2.28 -17.83 3.21
CA SER A 179 -0.98 -18.52 3.17
C SER A 179 0.07 -17.84 4.05
N GLU A 180 0.09 -16.50 4.08
CA GLU A 180 1.01 -15.73 4.93
C GLU A 180 0.63 -15.78 6.41
N PHE A 181 -0.66 -15.73 6.77
CA PHE A 181 -1.08 -15.87 8.17
C PHE A 181 -0.77 -17.28 8.70
N ALA A 182 -0.88 -18.31 7.86
CA ALA A 182 -0.42 -19.66 8.17
C ALA A 182 1.11 -19.73 8.32
N ALA A 183 1.88 -19.01 7.49
CA ALA A 183 3.33 -18.93 7.60
C ALA A 183 3.80 -18.12 8.83
N PHE A 184 3.13 -17.01 9.14
CA PHE A 184 3.36 -16.17 10.32
C PHE A 184 3.03 -16.94 11.59
N ARG A 185 1.89 -17.64 11.63
CA ARG A 185 1.55 -18.55 12.73
C ARG A 185 2.62 -19.62 12.91
N ARG A 186 3.09 -20.26 11.83
CA ARG A 186 4.19 -21.24 11.88
C ARG A 186 5.50 -20.62 12.36
N ARG A 187 5.77 -19.35 12.03
CA ARG A 187 6.99 -18.62 12.42
C ARG A 187 6.97 -18.25 13.91
N TRP A 188 5.82 -17.83 14.43
CA TRP A 188 5.62 -17.50 15.84
C TRP A 188 5.47 -18.72 16.74
N SER A 189 5.00 -19.85 16.21
CA SER A 189 4.94 -21.11 16.95
C SER A 189 6.29 -21.83 17.05
N ARG A 190 7.37 -21.32 16.44
CA ARG A 190 8.73 -21.86 16.66
C ARG A 190 9.25 -21.36 18.00
N PRO A 191 9.44 -22.23 19.02
CA PRO A 191 10.10 -21.81 20.24
C PRO A 191 11.49 -21.28 19.90
N ARG A 192 11.85 -20.10 20.43
CA ARG A 192 13.19 -19.52 20.27
C ARG A 192 14.24 -20.58 20.62
N PRO A 193 15.20 -20.89 19.73
CA PRO A 193 16.24 -21.87 20.06
C PRO A 193 17.03 -21.37 21.26
N ARG A 194 16.88 -22.07 22.40
CA ARG A 194 17.76 -21.94 23.57
C ARG A 194 19.10 -22.60 23.23
N SER A 195 19.91 -21.94 22.43
CA SER A 195 21.28 -22.40 22.17
C SER A 195 22.27 -21.25 22.35
N ALA A 196 22.50 -20.87 23.61
CA ALA A 196 23.72 -20.17 24.04
C ALA A 196 23.87 -20.23 25.58
N ARG A 197 24.05 -21.43 26.13
CA ARG A 197 24.68 -21.64 27.45
C ARG A 197 25.06 -23.11 27.62
N ARG A 198 26.10 -23.53 26.89
CA ARG A 198 26.96 -24.72 27.05
C ARG A 198 27.96 -24.57 25.92
N GLY A 199 29.26 -24.46 26.10
CA GLY A 199 30.13 -24.55 27.24
C GLY A 199 31.50 -24.55 26.59
N VAL A 200 32.38 -23.65 27.02
CA VAL A 200 33.79 -23.71 26.64
C VAL A 200 34.32 -25.06 27.13
N ARG A 201 34.59 -25.98 26.22
CA ARG A 201 35.44 -27.13 26.52
C ARG A 201 36.25 -27.53 25.30
N SER A 202 37.54 -27.23 25.42
CA SER A 202 38.65 -27.78 24.68
C SER A 202 38.66 -29.31 24.71
N SER A 203 38.84 -29.95 23.55
CA SER A 203 39.74 -31.12 23.43
C SER A 203 39.94 -31.50 21.96
N SER A 204 41.21 -31.56 21.59
CA SER A 204 41.75 -32.18 20.39
C SER A 204 41.34 -33.65 20.22
N ARG A 205 40.98 -34.08 18.99
CA ARG A 205 41.69 -35.13 18.22
C ARG A 205 40.86 -35.64 17.03
N SER A 206 41.50 -35.52 15.86
CA SER A 206 41.67 -36.50 14.77
C SER A 206 40.50 -37.33 14.22
N SER A 207 40.46 -37.31 12.88
CA SER A 207 39.98 -38.35 11.95
C SER A 207 38.46 -38.45 11.85
N SER A 208 37.84 -38.79 10.73
CA SER A 208 38.20 -38.85 9.32
C SER A 208 36.87 -39.16 8.62
N ARG A 209 36.73 -38.74 7.35
CA ARG A 209 35.68 -39.19 6.41
C ARG A 209 34.24 -38.80 6.73
N THR A 210 33.73 -37.81 6.00
CA THR A 210 32.51 -38.03 5.19
C THR A 210 32.39 -37.02 4.03
N ARG A 211 32.74 -37.52 2.84
CA ARG A 211 32.16 -37.21 1.52
C ARG A 211 31.71 -35.76 1.25
N CYS A 212 32.62 -34.96 0.70
CA CYS A 212 32.26 -34.00 -0.33
C CYS A 212 31.97 -34.79 -1.62
N ARG A 213 30.73 -34.76 -2.12
CA ARG A 213 30.42 -35.18 -3.49
C ARG A 213 30.86 -34.05 -4.44
N PRO A 214 31.72 -34.30 -5.43
CA PRO A 214 32.01 -33.30 -6.45
C PRO A 214 30.82 -33.17 -7.40
N TRP A 215 30.49 -31.90 -7.67
CA TRP A 215 29.56 -31.41 -8.67
C TRP A 215 29.94 -31.96 -10.05
N SER A 216 29.07 -32.71 -10.71
CA SER A 216 29.24 -33.12 -12.12
C SER A 216 28.43 -32.19 -13.01
N PRO A 217 29.04 -31.46 -13.96
CA PRO A 217 28.30 -30.69 -14.95
C PRO A 217 27.76 -31.64 -16.04
N ALA A 218 26.47 -31.52 -16.30
CA ALA A 218 25.79 -32.23 -17.38
C ALA A 218 26.36 -31.83 -18.74
N SER A 219 26.63 -32.83 -19.56
CA SER A 219 27.16 -32.74 -20.91
C SER A 219 26.15 -32.11 -21.87
N ILE A 220 26.64 -31.14 -22.65
CA ILE A 220 26.02 -30.61 -23.85
C ILE A 220 26.13 -31.69 -24.94
N ARG A 221 25.01 -32.09 -25.55
CA ARG A 221 24.99 -32.82 -26.84
C ARG A 221 24.53 -31.88 -27.94
N PRO A 222 25.25 -31.77 -29.07
CA PRO A 222 24.70 -31.22 -30.28
C PRO A 222 24.16 -32.36 -31.18
N SER A 223 23.04 -32.08 -31.83
CA SER A 223 22.63 -32.68 -33.10
C SER A 223 21.86 -31.62 -33.87
#